data_AF-A0A5E4IZY4-F1
#
_entry.id   AF-A0A5E4IZY4-F1
#
_cell.length_a   1.000
_cell.length_b   1.000
_cell.length_c   1.000
_cell.angle_alpha   90.00
_cell.angle_beta   90.00
_cell.angle_gamma   90.00
#
_symmetry.space_group_name_H-M   'P 1'
#
loop_
_entity.id
_entity.type
_entity.pdbx_description
1 polymer ?
#
loop_
_entity_poly.entity_id
_entity_poly.type
_entity_poly.pdbx_seq_one_letter_code
_entity_poly.pdbx_strand_id
1 'polypeptide(L)'
;MLVDEAKNYALRNGKDKALQAFNDPAGEFMRGELYIFAFDFLGNVLSLPFQSNLVGTNRLDAQDSNGVTFTRDNLELARTGSGETYYLYPNPQENMREDLKLSYTSKVDDSWWLAAGIYSSSSSALNSSAMKPANREELKTFVEEAYSQALVVGKNKALKEFMDLNGSWVRGAVYIFAQDFNGTELCLPYLPETVGTNRLDIQNEQGVYINREMRAIAMNGSGYYDYIWRNPISNQNQTKVSYVTRVDDTWWLGSGTYEA
;
A
#
# COMPACT_ATOMS: atom_id res chain seq x y z
N MET A 1 15.24 -4.02 -11.37
CA MET A 1 15.19 -3.00 -10.29
C MET A 1 16.40 -3.19 -9.36
N LEU A 2 16.74 -2.20 -8.52
CA LEU A 2 17.87 -2.32 -7.57
C LEU A 2 17.77 -3.59 -6.69
N VAL A 3 16.55 -3.96 -6.28
CA VAL A 3 16.26 -5.19 -5.53
C VAL A 3 16.66 -6.45 -6.30
N ASP A 4 16.38 -6.54 -7.59
CA ASP A 4 16.76 -7.72 -8.40
C ASP A 4 18.27 -7.81 -8.56
N GLU A 5 18.94 -6.67 -8.72
CA GLU A 5 20.39 -6.60 -8.82
C GLU A 5 21.04 -7.07 -7.50
N ALA A 6 20.53 -6.59 -6.35
CA ALA A 6 20.98 -7.00 -5.03
C ALA A 6 20.72 -8.49 -4.77
N LYS A 7 19.52 -8.99 -5.12
CA LYS A 7 19.20 -10.42 -5.01
C LYS A 7 20.14 -11.28 -5.85
N ASN A 8 20.38 -10.89 -7.10
CA ASN A 8 21.30 -11.62 -7.98
C ASN A 8 22.74 -11.56 -7.46
N TYR A 9 23.17 -10.43 -6.90
CA TYR A 9 24.48 -10.31 -6.25
C TYR A 9 24.59 -11.25 -5.05
N ALA A 10 23.57 -11.31 -4.21
CA ALA A 10 23.51 -12.19 -3.05
C ALA A 10 23.57 -13.67 -3.43
N LEU A 11 22.80 -14.08 -4.45
CA LEU A 11 22.79 -15.46 -4.95
C LEU A 11 24.15 -15.87 -5.55
N ARG A 12 24.90 -14.94 -6.15
CA ARG A 12 26.21 -15.21 -6.76
C ARG A 12 27.36 -15.19 -5.76
N ASN A 13 27.32 -14.29 -4.78
CA ASN A 13 28.46 -14.01 -3.90
C ASN A 13 28.29 -14.57 -2.49
N GLY A 14 27.09 -15.02 -2.13
CA GLY A 14 26.75 -15.48 -0.78
C GLY A 14 26.31 -14.34 0.15
N LYS A 15 25.59 -14.73 1.20
CA LYS A 15 24.94 -13.82 2.16
C LYS A 15 25.91 -12.84 2.82
N ASP A 16 27.04 -13.32 3.35
CA ASP A 16 27.96 -12.46 4.12
C ASP A 16 28.57 -11.35 3.26
N LYS A 17 29.02 -11.67 2.03
CA LYS A 17 29.54 -10.66 1.10
C LYS A 17 28.46 -9.66 0.67
N ALA A 18 27.23 -10.16 0.45
CA ALA A 18 26.11 -9.31 0.10
C ALA A 18 25.74 -8.34 1.23
N LEU A 19 25.65 -8.82 2.47
CA LEU A 19 25.36 -7.97 3.63
C LEU A 19 26.45 -6.93 3.88
N GLN A 20 27.72 -7.25 3.61
CA GLN A 20 28.80 -6.25 3.65
C GLN A 20 28.57 -5.16 2.59
N ALA A 21 28.25 -5.55 1.34
CA ALA A 21 27.99 -4.59 0.27
C ALA A 21 26.73 -3.73 0.52
N PHE A 22 25.67 -4.31 1.11
CA PHE A 22 24.42 -3.60 1.39
C PHE A 22 24.51 -2.65 2.59
N ASN A 23 25.44 -2.89 3.52
CA ASN A 23 25.67 -2.02 4.67
C ASN A 23 26.66 -0.89 4.40
N ASP A 24 27.26 -0.82 3.20
CA ASP A 24 28.09 0.31 2.79
C ASP A 24 27.22 1.45 2.22
N PRO A 25 27.01 2.57 2.94
CA PRO A 25 26.18 3.68 2.47
C PRO A 25 26.79 4.45 1.29
N ALA A 26 28.07 4.21 0.97
CA ALA A 26 28.75 4.76 -0.20
C ALA A 26 28.96 3.70 -1.31
N GLY A 27 28.43 2.49 -1.11
CA GLY A 27 28.63 1.34 -2.01
C GLY A 27 27.72 1.34 -3.24
N GLU A 28 27.90 0.33 -4.09
CA GLU A 28 27.20 0.17 -5.38
C GLU A 28 25.68 -0.05 -5.26
N PHE A 29 25.21 -0.40 -4.06
CA PHE A 29 23.81 -0.62 -3.71
C PHE A 29 23.11 0.60 -3.12
N MET A 30 23.75 1.78 -3.18
CA MET A 30 23.13 3.08 -2.92
C MET A 30 22.95 3.85 -4.24
N ARG A 31 21.72 4.27 -4.54
CA ARG A 31 21.37 5.07 -5.73
C ARG A 31 20.37 6.17 -5.39
N GLY A 32 20.86 7.38 -5.15
CA GLY A 32 20.01 8.47 -4.69
C GLY A 32 19.38 8.12 -3.34
N GLU A 33 18.05 8.01 -3.29
CA GLU A 33 17.33 7.60 -2.06
C GLU A 33 17.18 6.08 -1.91
N LEU A 34 17.48 5.32 -2.97
CA LEU A 34 17.38 3.87 -2.95
C LEU A 34 18.58 3.26 -2.23
N TYR A 35 18.31 2.42 -1.24
CA TYR A 35 19.29 1.59 -0.55
C TYR A 35 18.70 0.23 -0.20
N ILE A 36 19.56 -0.79 -0.08
CA ILE A 36 19.14 -2.14 0.31
C ILE A 36 19.06 -2.25 1.83
N PHE A 37 17.90 -2.68 2.33
CA PHE A 37 17.77 -3.21 3.69
C PHE A 37 17.37 -4.68 3.63
N ALA A 38 17.75 -5.45 4.65
CA ALA A 38 17.57 -6.90 4.64
C ALA A 38 17.27 -7.44 6.03
N PHE A 39 16.47 -8.50 6.08
CA PHE A 39 15.96 -9.12 7.30
C PHE A 39 15.88 -10.63 7.12
N ASP A 40 15.95 -11.38 8.22
CA ASP A 40 15.57 -12.79 8.20
C ASP A 40 14.05 -12.99 8.38
N PHE A 41 13.58 -14.22 8.23
CA PHE A 41 12.16 -14.58 8.43
C PHE A 41 11.74 -14.67 9.91
N LEU A 42 12.61 -14.29 10.85
CA LEU A 42 12.28 -14.07 12.26
C LEU A 42 12.13 -12.57 12.59
N GLY A 43 12.41 -11.69 11.64
CA GLY A 43 12.35 -10.24 11.82
C GLY A 43 13.62 -9.62 12.38
N ASN A 44 14.75 -10.34 12.36
CA ASN A 44 16.05 -9.77 12.75
C ASN A 44 16.65 -8.95 11.59
N VAL A 45 17.17 -7.77 11.91
CA VAL A 45 17.81 -6.87 10.95
C VAL A 45 19.16 -7.45 10.52
N LEU A 46 19.34 -7.68 9.21
CA LEU A 46 20.59 -8.14 8.61
C LEU A 46 21.38 -7.02 7.92
N SER A 47 20.68 -6.06 7.30
CA SER A 47 21.27 -4.88 6.68
C SER A 47 20.35 -3.67 6.87
N LEU A 48 20.91 -2.56 7.34
CA LEU A 48 20.20 -1.29 7.45
C LEU A 48 21.22 -0.12 7.46
N PRO A 49 21.72 0.30 6.29
CA PRO A 49 22.96 1.09 6.19
C PRO A 49 22.91 2.44 6.90
N PHE A 50 21.74 3.09 6.97
CA PHE A 50 21.57 4.39 7.63
C PHE A 50 21.19 4.30 9.11
N GLN A 51 20.98 3.09 9.64
CA GLN A 51 20.68 2.84 11.06
C GLN A 51 21.38 1.54 11.49
N SER A 52 22.69 1.47 11.25
CA SER A 52 23.51 0.27 11.45
C SER A 52 23.50 -0.22 12.91
N ASN A 53 23.20 0.64 13.87
CA ASN A 53 22.99 0.30 15.27
C ASN A 53 21.81 -0.65 15.52
N LEU A 54 20.91 -0.84 14.54
CA LEU A 54 19.80 -1.79 14.61
C LEU A 54 20.14 -3.17 14.06
N VAL A 55 21.28 -3.36 13.37
CA VAL A 55 21.69 -4.67 12.86
C VAL A 55 21.83 -5.66 14.01
N GLY A 56 21.21 -6.84 13.87
CA GLY A 56 21.14 -7.88 14.91
C GLY A 56 20.01 -7.71 15.92
N THR A 57 19.25 -6.61 15.89
CA THR A 57 18.03 -6.46 16.69
C THR A 57 16.81 -7.06 15.99
N ASN A 58 15.79 -7.44 16.76
CA ASN A 58 14.51 -7.87 16.21
C ASN A 58 13.54 -6.69 16.06
N ARG A 59 12.95 -6.54 14.88
CA ARG A 59 12.01 -5.46 14.55
C ARG A 59 10.68 -5.99 14.01
N LEU A 60 10.35 -7.27 14.23
CA LEU A 60 9.12 -7.86 13.72
C LEU A 60 7.88 -7.05 14.14
N ASP A 61 7.85 -6.59 15.39
CA ASP A 61 6.74 -5.82 15.97
C ASP A 61 6.96 -4.31 15.94
N ALA A 62 7.96 -3.84 15.20
CA ALA A 62 8.17 -2.41 15.05
C ALA A 62 7.00 -1.81 14.26
N GLN A 63 6.48 -0.70 14.78
CA GLN A 63 5.42 0.07 14.16
C GLN A 63 5.94 1.44 13.74
N ASP A 64 5.38 1.97 12.66
CA ASP A 64 5.50 3.37 12.34
C ASP A 64 4.56 4.24 13.21
N SER A 65 4.55 5.56 13.01
CA SER A 65 3.71 6.47 13.79
C SER A 65 2.19 6.25 13.63
N ASN A 66 1.75 5.49 12.62
CA ASN A 66 0.36 5.10 12.42
C ASN A 66 0.02 3.71 12.97
N GLY A 67 1.00 3.00 13.53
CA GLY A 67 0.79 1.64 14.01
C GLY A 67 0.99 0.56 12.95
N VAL A 68 1.47 0.89 11.74
CA VAL A 68 1.71 -0.09 10.67
C VAL A 68 2.91 -0.96 11.04
N THR A 69 2.71 -2.28 11.12
CA THR A 69 3.78 -3.26 11.37
C THR A 69 4.52 -3.63 10.10
N PHE A 70 5.23 -2.66 9.52
CA PHE A 70 5.81 -2.79 8.18
C PHE A 70 6.75 -3.99 8.02
N THR A 71 7.49 -4.42 9.05
CA THR A 71 8.34 -5.63 8.96
C THR A 71 7.52 -6.91 8.82
N ARG A 72 6.34 -7.01 9.47
CA ARG A 72 5.41 -8.16 9.27
C ARG A 72 4.86 -8.16 7.85
N ASP A 73 4.43 -7.01 7.35
CA ASP A 73 3.89 -6.90 5.99
C ASP A 73 4.94 -7.26 4.94
N ASN A 74 6.16 -6.72 5.05
CA ASN A 74 7.28 -7.08 4.16
C ASN A 74 7.62 -8.57 4.24
N LEU A 75 7.62 -9.16 5.44
CA LEU A 75 7.90 -10.58 5.63
C LEU A 75 6.84 -11.46 4.94
N GLU A 76 5.57 -11.11 5.02
CA GLU A 76 4.49 -11.85 4.35
C GLU A 76 4.61 -11.74 2.82
N LEU A 77 4.91 -10.55 2.29
CA LEU A 77 5.20 -10.35 0.87
C LEU A 77 6.44 -11.15 0.42
N ALA A 78 7.46 -11.23 1.25
CA ALA A 78 8.62 -12.08 0.96
C ALA A 78 8.25 -13.56 0.97
N ARG A 79 7.34 -14.02 1.84
CA ARG A 79 6.90 -15.43 1.86
C ARG A 79 6.20 -15.84 0.56
N THR A 80 5.48 -14.92 -0.08
CA THR A 80 4.84 -15.15 -1.38
C THR A 80 5.79 -14.91 -2.57
N GLY A 81 7.03 -14.47 -2.31
CA GLY A 81 8.11 -14.33 -3.28
C GLY A 81 8.59 -12.89 -3.41
N SER A 82 7.66 -11.95 -3.63
CA SER A 82 7.92 -10.51 -3.65
C SER A 82 6.62 -9.71 -3.58
N GLY A 83 6.75 -8.41 -3.29
CA GLY A 83 5.63 -7.49 -3.34
C GLY A 83 5.97 -6.07 -2.89
N GLU A 84 4.99 -5.19 -3.00
CA GLU A 84 5.10 -3.76 -2.67
C GLU A 84 4.35 -3.46 -1.37
N THR A 85 4.90 -2.58 -0.54
CA THR A 85 4.21 -2.08 0.66
C THR A 85 4.58 -0.63 0.93
N TYR A 86 3.64 0.11 1.52
CA TYR A 86 3.87 1.46 2.01
C TYR A 86 3.82 1.51 3.52
N TYR A 87 4.69 2.34 4.07
CA TYR A 87 4.76 2.62 5.51
C TYR A 87 5.53 3.91 5.71
N LEU A 88 5.36 4.53 6.88
CA LEU A 88 6.16 5.67 7.28
C LEU A 88 7.53 5.19 7.80
N TYR A 89 8.61 5.81 7.34
CA TYR A 89 9.97 5.45 7.76
C TYR A 89 10.91 6.66 7.78
N PRO A 90 11.93 6.71 8.68
CA PRO A 90 12.93 7.76 8.68
C PRO A 90 13.69 7.88 7.36
N ASN A 91 13.61 9.05 6.73
CA ASN A 91 14.28 9.35 5.47
C ASN A 91 15.69 9.92 5.71
N PRO A 92 16.77 9.19 5.34
CA PRO A 92 18.14 9.63 5.57
C PRO A 92 18.54 10.89 4.78
N GLN A 93 17.81 11.23 3.72
CA GLN A 93 18.05 12.46 2.96
C GLN A 93 17.38 13.70 3.57
N GLU A 94 16.38 13.49 4.43
CA GLU A 94 15.58 14.54 5.06
C GLU A 94 15.82 14.56 6.58
N ASN A 95 17.09 14.43 7.00
CA ASN A 95 17.50 14.44 8.41
C ASN A 95 16.73 13.43 9.28
N MET A 96 16.45 12.24 8.75
CA MET A 96 15.68 11.18 9.43
C MET A 96 14.25 11.59 9.78
N ARG A 97 13.69 12.61 9.09
CA ARG A 97 12.26 12.90 9.15
C ARG A 97 11.49 11.67 8.68
N GLU A 98 10.42 11.35 9.39
CA GLU A 98 9.55 10.26 8.99
C GLU A 98 8.77 10.66 7.73
N ASP A 99 8.93 9.87 6.67
CA ASP A 99 8.31 10.05 5.36
C ASP A 99 7.65 8.76 4.91
N LEU A 100 6.62 8.88 4.08
CA LEU A 100 6.04 7.72 3.44
C LEU A 100 7.04 7.10 2.47
N LYS A 101 7.23 5.79 2.62
CA LYS A 101 8.13 5.00 1.81
C LYS A 101 7.37 3.91 1.08
N LEU A 102 7.50 3.85 -0.23
CA LEU A 102 7.10 2.70 -1.05
C LEU A 102 8.29 1.76 -1.17
N SER A 103 8.19 0.57 -0.62
CA SER A 103 9.24 -0.45 -0.73
C SER A 103 8.80 -1.64 -1.56
N TYR A 104 9.70 -2.11 -2.41
CA TYR A 104 9.58 -3.41 -3.08
C TYR A 104 10.45 -4.42 -2.33
N THR A 105 9.84 -5.53 -1.96
CA THR A 105 10.46 -6.61 -1.18
C THR A 105 10.59 -7.86 -2.02
N SER A 106 11.70 -8.58 -1.88
CA SER A 106 11.93 -9.87 -2.54
C SER A 106 12.62 -10.86 -1.62
N LYS A 107 12.14 -12.11 -1.66
CA LYS A 107 12.82 -13.26 -1.04
C LYS A 107 14.13 -13.54 -1.75
N VAL A 108 15.22 -13.69 -0.99
CA VAL A 108 16.51 -14.13 -1.54
C VAL A 108 16.55 -15.66 -1.59
N ASP A 109 16.35 -16.28 -0.43
CA ASP A 109 16.25 -17.74 -0.22
C ASP A 109 15.34 -18.01 1.01
N ASP A 110 15.33 -19.24 1.54
CA ASP A 110 14.46 -19.60 2.68
C ASP A 110 14.85 -18.99 4.03
N SER A 111 16.00 -18.33 4.12
CA SER A 111 16.53 -17.76 5.37
C SER A 111 16.36 -16.25 5.50
N TRP A 112 16.18 -15.51 4.40
CA TRP A 112 16.15 -14.03 4.41
C TRP A 112 15.56 -13.39 3.15
N TRP A 113 15.21 -12.13 3.30
CA TRP A 113 14.67 -11.27 2.27
C TRP A 113 15.35 -9.90 2.30
N LEU A 114 15.26 -9.20 1.18
CA LEU A 114 15.79 -7.84 1.03
C LEU A 114 14.77 -6.96 0.33
N ALA A 115 14.94 -5.66 0.49
CA ALA A 115 14.04 -4.67 -0.05
C ALA A 115 14.75 -3.34 -0.29
N ALA A 116 14.16 -2.52 -1.15
CA ALA A 116 14.54 -1.14 -1.36
C ALA A 116 13.28 -0.34 -1.64
N GLY A 117 13.33 0.96 -1.36
CA GLY A 117 12.17 1.81 -1.57
C GLY A 117 12.54 3.25 -1.78
N ILE A 118 11.60 3.97 -2.37
CA ILE A 118 11.64 5.42 -2.57
C ILE A 118 10.78 6.10 -1.50
N TYR A 119 11.16 7.29 -1.10
CA TYR A 119 10.32 8.13 -0.25
C TYR A 119 9.45 8.99 -1.16
N SER A 120 8.16 9.07 -0.86
CA SER A 120 7.36 10.12 -1.48
C SER A 120 7.80 11.44 -0.86
N SER A 121 8.59 12.22 -1.59
CA SER A 121 8.69 13.64 -1.28
C SER A 121 7.29 14.25 -1.45
N SER A 122 6.96 15.27 -0.66
CA SER A 122 5.66 15.95 -0.74
C SER A 122 5.31 16.41 -2.17
N SER A 123 6.28 16.52 -3.08
CA SER A 123 6.08 16.85 -4.50
C SER A 123 5.69 15.67 -5.39
N SER A 124 6.04 14.43 -5.03
CA SER A 124 5.68 13.23 -5.83
C SER A 124 4.21 12.82 -5.66
N ALA A 125 3.64 13.03 -4.47
CA ALA A 125 2.20 12.85 -4.21
C ALA A 125 1.32 13.97 -4.82
N LEU A 126 1.92 15.09 -5.23
CA LEU A 126 1.21 16.25 -5.79
C LEU A 126 0.94 16.16 -7.29
N ASN A 127 1.50 15.17 -7.99
CA ASN A 127 1.16 14.91 -9.39
C ASN A 127 0.04 13.86 -9.52
N SER A 128 -0.97 13.93 -8.64
CA SER A 128 -2.22 13.21 -8.85
C SER A 128 -2.81 13.68 -10.19
N SER A 129 -2.69 12.87 -11.24
CA SER A 129 -3.32 13.16 -12.52
C SER A 129 -4.81 13.36 -12.29
N ALA A 130 -5.37 14.51 -12.69
CA ALA A 130 -6.81 14.76 -12.62
C ALA A 130 -7.61 13.81 -13.54
N MET A 131 -6.93 12.98 -14.34
CA MET A 131 -7.56 12.04 -15.25
C MET A 131 -8.10 10.82 -14.51
N LYS A 132 -9.24 10.33 -15.00
CA LYS A 132 -9.81 9.05 -14.58
C LYS A 132 -8.82 7.93 -14.96
N PRO A 133 -8.56 6.96 -14.08
CA PRO A 133 -7.81 5.76 -14.43
C PRO A 133 -8.37 5.11 -15.71
N ALA A 134 -7.52 4.84 -16.68
CA ALA A 134 -7.90 4.28 -17.97
C ALA A 134 -7.85 2.74 -18.00
N ASN A 135 -7.16 2.12 -17.05
CA ASN A 135 -6.94 0.67 -16.98
C ASN A 135 -6.79 0.22 -15.51
N ARG A 136 -6.68 -1.10 -15.31
CA ARG A 136 -6.53 -1.71 -13.99
C ARG A 136 -5.30 -1.20 -13.23
N GLU A 137 -4.16 -1.04 -13.91
CA GLU A 137 -2.92 -0.60 -13.27
C GLU A 137 -3.05 0.84 -12.74
N GLU A 138 -3.56 1.76 -13.56
CA GLU A 138 -3.82 3.13 -13.11
C GLU A 138 -4.86 3.20 -11.98
N LEU A 139 -5.84 2.27 -11.97
CA LEU A 139 -6.82 2.18 -10.89
C LEU A 139 -6.16 1.72 -9.59
N LYS A 140 -5.29 0.70 -9.66
CA LYS A 140 -4.49 0.25 -8.53
C LYS A 140 -3.63 1.40 -8.00
N THR A 141 -2.91 2.12 -8.86
CA THR A 141 -2.12 3.30 -8.48
C THR A 141 -2.98 4.34 -7.76
N PHE A 142 -4.17 4.66 -8.28
CA PHE A 142 -5.06 5.64 -7.63
C PHE A 142 -5.51 5.21 -6.22
N VAL A 143 -5.75 3.92 -6.00
CA VAL A 143 -6.11 3.38 -4.69
C VAL A 143 -4.89 3.36 -3.76
N GLU A 144 -3.70 3.05 -4.27
CA GLU A 144 -2.45 3.06 -3.51
C GLU A 144 -2.02 4.48 -3.13
N GLU A 145 -2.31 5.48 -3.96
CA GLU A 145 -2.20 6.91 -3.61
C GLU A 145 -3.15 7.26 -2.45
N ALA A 146 -4.39 6.75 -2.46
CA ALA A 146 -5.34 6.99 -1.37
C ALA A 146 -4.92 6.29 -0.08
N TYR A 147 -4.44 5.04 -0.16
CA TYR A 147 -3.83 4.32 0.96
C TYR A 147 -2.66 5.11 1.54
N SER A 148 -1.74 5.55 0.68
CA SER A 148 -0.61 6.41 1.01
C SER A 148 -1.04 7.69 1.72
N GLN A 149 -2.05 8.39 1.21
CA GLN A 149 -2.61 9.58 1.84
C GLN A 149 -3.16 9.27 3.24
N ALA A 150 -3.89 8.15 3.39
CA ALA A 150 -4.44 7.71 4.67
C ALA A 150 -3.36 7.47 5.72
N LEU A 151 -2.20 6.93 5.32
CA LEU A 151 -1.04 6.82 6.19
C LEU A 151 -0.46 8.22 6.50
N VAL A 152 -0.22 9.06 5.50
CA VAL A 152 0.46 10.35 5.72
C VAL A 152 -0.34 11.30 6.62
N VAL A 153 -1.65 11.41 6.41
CA VAL A 153 -2.48 12.40 7.12
C VAL A 153 -3.31 11.82 8.26
N GLY A 154 -3.32 10.49 8.40
CA GLY A 154 -4.15 9.75 9.34
C GLY A 154 -5.60 9.57 8.88
N LYS A 155 -6.22 8.48 9.34
CA LYS A 155 -7.57 8.02 8.95
C LYS A 155 -8.62 9.12 8.87
N ASN A 156 -8.83 9.88 9.96
CA ASN A 156 -9.94 10.85 10.02
C ASN A 156 -9.78 12.00 9.02
N LYS A 157 -8.55 12.47 8.81
CA LYS A 157 -8.30 13.56 7.86
C LYS A 157 -8.41 13.05 6.42
N ALA A 158 -7.88 11.86 6.13
CA ALA A 158 -7.98 11.24 4.82
C ALA A 158 -9.44 10.95 4.42
N LEU A 159 -10.23 10.33 5.31
CA LEU A 159 -11.66 10.09 5.06
C LEU A 159 -12.41 11.40 4.76
N LYS A 160 -12.09 12.50 5.44
CA LYS A 160 -12.68 13.81 5.15
C LYS A 160 -12.30 14.33 3.76
N GLU A 161 -11.06 14.15 3.34
CA GLU A 161 -10.59 14.52 1.98
C GLU A 161 -11.23 13.65 0.89
N PHE A 162 -11.38 12.35 1.14
CA PHE A 162 -12.00 11.40 0.19
C PHE A 162 -13.50 11.67 -0.03
N MET A 163 -14.16 12.31 0.94
CA MET A 163 -15.56 12.70 0.85
C MET A 163 -15.80 13.97 0.01
N ASP A 164 -14.76 14.74 -0.34
CA ASP A 164 -14.92 15.95 -1.15
C ASP A 164 -15.15 15.61 -2.63
N LEU A 165 -16.40 15.79 -3.10
CA LEU A 165 -16.79 15.59 -4.50
C LEU A 165 -16.03 16.48 -5.50
N ASN A 166 -15.46 17.60 -5.03
CA ASN A 166 -14.64 18.49 -5.86
C ASN A 166 -13.13 18.29 -5.63
N GLY A 167 -12.75 17.34 -4.77
CA GLY A 167 -11.37 17.04 -4.44
C GLY A 167 -10.71 16.05 -5.42
N SER A 168 -9.40 15.88 -5.31
CA SER A 168 -8.59 15.03 -6.19
C SER A 168 -8.93 13.52 -6.12
N TRP A 169 -9.68 13.11 -5.09
CA TRP A 169 -10.10 11.74 -4.82
C TRP A 169 -11.43 11.36 -5.48
N VAL A 170 -12.05 12.29 -6.20
CA VAL A 170 -13.23 12.07 -7.01
C VAL A 170 -12.97 12.56 -8.44
N ARG A 171 -12.99 11.64 -9.39
CA ARG A 171 -12.74 11.88 -10.82
C ARG A 171 -13.97 11.40 -11.60
N GLY A 172 -15.03 12.22 -11.61
CA GLY A 172 -16.34 11.81 -12.10
C GLY A 172 -16.84 10.54 -11.40
N ALA A 173 -17.17 9.48 -12.14
CA ALA A 173 -17.66 8.22 -11.56
C ALA A 173 -16.59 7.38 -10.83
N VAL A 174 -15.31 7.76 -10.87
CA VAL A 174 -14.22 7.10 -10.13
C VAL A 174 -14.01 7.84 -8.82
N TYR A 175 -14.07 7.16 -7.68
CA TYR A 175 -13.98 7.77 -6.36
C TYR A 175 -13.48 6.77 -5.32
N ILE A 176 -12.85 7.29 -4.27
CA ILE A 176 -12.47 6.48 -3.11
C ILE A 176 -13.71 6.15 -2.27
N PHE A 177 -13.84 4.88 -1.90
CA PHE A 177 -14.79 4.39 -0.90
C PHE A 177 -14.04 3.60 0.18
N ALA A 178 -14.59 3.53 1.39
CA ALA A 178 -13.94 2.85 2.51
C ALA A 178 -14.94 2.30 3.53
N GLN A 179 -14.63 1.14 4.10
CA GLN A 179 -15.42 0.51 5.17
C GLN A 179 -14.52 -0.07 6.25
N ASP A 180 -15.05 -0.18 7.46
CA ASP A 180 -14.43 -1.02 8.49
C ASP A 180 -14.69 -2.52 8.22
N PHE A 181 -13.97 -3.40 8.92
CA PHE A 181 -14.17 -4.85 8.78
C PHE A 181 -15.46 -5.39 9.43
N ASN A 182 -16.25 -4.56 10.11
CA ASN A 182 -17.61 -4.89 10.56
C ASN A 182 -18.66 -4.48 9.51
N GLY A 183 -18.24 -3.78 8.45
CA GLY A 183 -19.08 -3.29 7.36
C GLY A 183 -19.72 -1.93 7.61
N THR A 184 -19.24 -1.16 8.59
CA THR A 184 -19.61 0.24 8.76
C THR A 184 -19.01 1.06 7.61
N GLU A 185 -19.83 1.82 6.91
CA GLU A 185 -19.39 2.73 5.86
C GLU A 185 -18.59 3.89 6.45
N LEU A 186 -17.36 4.09 5.99
CA LEU A 186 -16.45 5.15 6.46
C LEU A 186 -16.34 6.29 5.45
N CYS A 187 -16.42 5.99 4.16
CA CYS A 187 -16.33 6.98 3.09
C CYS A 187 -17.13 6.53 1.88
N LEU A 188 -18.13 7.32 1.48
CA LEU A 188 -18.84 7.15 0.23
C LEU A 188 -19.35 8.51 -0.30
N PRO A 189 -18.56 9.22 -1.12
CA PRO A 189 -18.81 10.63 -1.45
C PRO A 189 -20.14 10.89 -2.17
N TYR A 190 -20.63 9.90 -2.94
CA TYR A 190 -21.91 10.00 -3.65
C TYR A 190 -23.14 9.59 -2.81
N LEU A 191 -22.95 9.03 -1.62
CA LEU A 191 -24.02 8.65 -0.68
C LEU A 191 -23.59 8.98 0.77
N PRO A 192 -23.29 10.25 1.08
CA PRO A 192 -22.71 10.68 2.36
C PRO A 192 -23.59 10.34 3.57
N GLU A 193 -24.91 10.27 3.40
CA GLU A 193 -25.88 9.91 4.43
C GLU A 193 -25.72 8.47 4.93
N THR A 194 -25.00 7.63 4.19
CA THR A 194 -24.76 6.23 4.57
C THR A 194 -23.53 6.03 5.45
N VAL A 195 -22.66 7.05 5.57
CA VAL A 195 -21.49 7.01 6.45
C VAL A 195 -21.95 6.78 7.91
N GLY A 196 -21.31 5.82 8.58
CA GLY A 196 -21.67 5.40 9.94
C GLY A 196 -22.76 4.32 10.02
N THR A 197 -23.34 3.90 8.89
CA THR A 197 -24.31 2.79 8.83
C THR A 197 -23.64 1.49 8.42
N ASN A 198 -24.21 0.35 8.81
CA ASN A 198 -23.73 -0.95 8.36
C ASN A 198 -24.25 -1.25 6.94
N ARG A 199 -23.34 -1.53 6.01
CA ARG A 199 -23.62 -1.86 4.62
C ARG A 199 -23.02 -3.20 4.20
N LEU A 200 -22.62 -4.05 5.13
CA LEU A 200 -22.00 -5.34 4.80
C LEU A 200 -22.89 -6.18 3.88
N ASP A 201 -24.21 -6.10 4.11
CA ASP A 201 -25.20 -6.97 3.49
C ASP A 201 -25.94 -6.32 2.32
N ILE A 202 -25.41 -5.24 1.74
CA ILE A 202 -26.00 -4.66 0.52
C ILE A 202 -25.86 -5.66 -0.63
N GLN A 203 -26.94 -5.79 -1.40
CA GLN A 203 -26.99 -6.64 -2.57
C GLN A 203 -27.09 -5.79 -3.84
N ASN A 204 -26.43 -6.24 -4.91
CA ASN A 204 -26.76 -5.77 -6.26
C ASN A 204 -28.05 -6.46 -6.76
N GLU A 205 -28.49 -6.15 -7.98
CA GLU A 205 -29.72 -6.70 -8.57
C GLU A 205 -29.69 -8.23 -8.75
N GLN A 206 -28.50 -8.84 -8.77
CA GLN A 206 -28.31 -10.28 -8.85
C GLN A 206 -28.31 -10.97 -7.47
N GLY A 207 -28.50 -10.23 -6.37
CA GLY A 207 -28.47 -10.77 -5.01
C GLY A 207 -27.07 -10.98 -4.44
N VAL A 208 -26.02 -10.49 -5.10
CA VAL A 208 -24.63 -10.64 -4.66
C VAL A 208 -24.30 -9.62 -3.59
N TYR A 209 -23.76 -10.08 -2.46
CA TYR A 209 -23.32 -9.25 -1.33
C TYR A 209 -21.96 -8.59 -1.61
N ILE A 210 -21.95 -7.52 -2.42
CA ILE A 210 -20.71 -6.94 -2.95
C ILE A 210 -19.69 -6.52 -1.87
N ASN A 211 -20.15 -6.04 -0.72
CA ASN A 211 -19.26 -5.61 0.36
C ASN A 211 -18.66 -6.79 1.12
N ARG A 212 -19.34 -7.94 1.18
CA ARG A 212 -18.75 -9.17 1.75
C ARG A 212 -17.58 -9.66 0.89
N GLU A 213 -17.73 -9.63 -0.42
CA GLU A 213 -16.69 -10.05 -1.37
C GLU A 213 -15.47 -9.12 -1.31
N MET A 214 -15.68 -7.79 -1.38
CA MET A 214 -14.59 -6.82 -1.27
C MET A 214 -13.88 -6.88 0.09
N ARG A 215 -14.64 -7.05 1.18
CA ARG A 215 -14.07 -7.26 2.52
C ARG A 215 -13.18 -8.51 2.56
N ALA A 216 -13.61 -9.62 1.96
CA ALA A 216 -12.83 -10.85 1.92
C ALA A 216 -11.52 -10.67 1.14
N ILE A 217 -11.55 -9.92 0.04
CA ILE A 217 -10.34 -9.56 -0.72
C ILE A 217 -9.41 -8.71 0.15
N ALA A 218 -9.92 -7.66 0.79
CA ALA A 218 -9.12 -6.81 1.66
C ALA A 218 -8.54 -7.57 2.87
N MET A 219 -9.27 -8.52 3.47
CA MET A 219 -8.74 -9.37 4.53
C MET A 219 -7.50 -10.17 4.08
N ASN A 220 -7.38 -10.46 2.78
CA ASN A 220 -6.22 -11.12 2.17
C ASN A 220 -5.17 -10.14 1.61
N GLY A 221 -5.24 -8.85 1.97
CA GLY A 221 -4.33 -7.80 1.52
C GLY A 221 -5.00 -6.87 0.54
N SER A 222 -4.91 -7.17 -0.75
CA SER A 222 -5.50 -6.36 -1.82
C SER A 222 -5.90 -7.20 -3.03
N GLY A 223 -6.70 -6.63 -3.93
CA GLY A 223 -7.07 -7.31 -5.16
C GLY A 223 -8.16 -6.62 -5.96
N TYR A 224 -8.39 -7.15 -7.17
CA TYR A 224 -9.45 -6.71 -8.05
C TYR A 224 -10.75 -7.49 -7.82
N TYR A 225 -11.87 -6.81 -8.02
CA TYR A 225 -13.21 -7.40 -8.02
C TYR A 225 -14.06 -6.82 -9.15
N ASP A 226 -14.61 -7.70 -9.99
CA ASP A 226 -15.49 -7.36 -11.10
C ASP A 226 -16.95 -7.65 -10.71
N TYR A 227 -17.83 -6.67 -10.83
CA TYR A 227 -19.23 -6.78 -10.41
C TYR A 227 -20.11 -5.75 -11.13
N ILE A 228 -21.43 -5.97 -11.09
CA ILE A 228 -22.39 -4.99 -11.60
C ILE A 228 -22.75 -4.02 -10.47
N TRP A 229 -22.64 -2.72 -10.76
CA TRP A 229 -22.98 -1.67 -9.81
C TRP A 229 -23.57 -0.45 -10.50
N ARG A 230 -24.37 0.31 -9.74
CA ARG A 230 -24.98 1.54 -10.22
C ARG A 230 -23.94 2.66 -10.32
N ASN A 231 -23.74 3.17 -11.52
CA ASN A 231 -22.89 4.34 -11.77
C ASN A 231 -23.56 5.59 -11.17
N PRO A 232 -22.89 6.35 -10.29
CA PRO A 232 -23.51 7.49 -9.62
C PRO A 232 -23.80 8.69 -10.54
N ILE A 233 -23.21 8.72 -11.75
CA ILE A 233 -23.41 9.80 -12.72
C ILE A 233 -24.54 9.45 -13.69
N SER A 234 -24.47 8.29 -14.35
CA SER A 234 -25.49 7.88 -15.33
C SER A 234 -26.73 7.27 -14.66
N ASN A 235 -26.64 6.87 -13.39
CA ASN A 235 -27.66 6.14 -12.63
C ASN A 235 -28.04 4.77 -13.22
N GLN A 236 -27.26 4.25 -14.17
CA GLN A 236 -27.44 2.94 -14.78
C GLN A 236 -26.54 1.90 -14.12
N ASN A 237 -26.97 0.63 -14.13
CA ASN A 237 -26.12 -0.48 -13.74
C ASN A 237 -25.14 -0.80 -14.86
N GLN A 238 -23.86 -0.87 -14.52
CA GLN A 238 -22.77 -1.15 -15.44
C GLN A 238 -21.79 -2.12 -14.80
N THR A 239 -21.01 -2.80 -15.63
CA THR A 239 -19.85 -3.55 -15.16
C THR A 239 -18.86 -2.57 -14.54
N LYS A 240 -18.43 -2.89 -13.32
CA LYS A 240 -17.46 -2.12 -12.56
C LYS A 240 -16.34 -3.06 -12.14
N VAL A 241 -15.11 -2.62 -12.34
CA VAL A 241 -13.93 -3.23 -11.71
C VAL A 241 -13.50 -2.33 -10.56
N SER A 242 -13.34 -2.91 -9.38
CA SER A 242 -12.74 -2.24 -8.24
C SER A 242 -11.41 -2.85 -7.87
N TYR A 243 -10.46 -2.03 -7.44
CA TYR A 243 -9.31 -2.48 -6.66
C TYR A 243 -9.53 -2.07 -5.21
N VAL A 244 -9.34 -3.00 -4.29
CA VAL A 244 -9.51 -2.79 -2.86
C VAL A 244 -8.24 -3.20 -2.12
N THR A 245 -7.91 -2.50 -1.05
CA THR A 245 -6.77 -2.81 -0.19
C THR A 245 -7.10 -2.61 1.28
N ARG A 246 -6.59 -3.49 2.13
CA ARG A 246 -6.51 -3.27 3.58
C ARG A 246 -5.66 -2.04 3.87
N VAL A 247 -6.12 -1.21 4.80
CA VAL A 247 -5.32 -0.09 5.31
C VAL A 247 -4.59 -0.50 6.58
N ASP A 248 -5.34 -1.03 7.54
CA ASP A 248 -4.83 -1.60 8.79
C ASP A 248 -5.80 -2.71 9.26
N ASP A 249 -5.68 -3.20 10.49
CA ASP A 249 -6.52 -4.27 11.04
C ASP A 249 -8.00 -3.88 11.25
N THR A 250 -8.35 -2.60 11.10
CA THR A 250 -9.68 -2.07 11.39
C THR A 250 -10.48 -1.72 10.14
N TRP A 251 -9.83 -1.41 9.00
CA TRP A 251 -10.53 -0.92 7.81
C TRP A 251 -9.78 -1.11 6.50
N TRP A 252 -10.53 -0.95 5.41
CA TRP A 252 -10.07 -1.08 4.03
C TRP A 252 -10.67 0.02 3.17
N LEU A 253 -10.03 0.31 2.05
CA LEU A 253 -10.48 1.28 1.06
C LEU A 253 -10.36 0.74 -0.36
N GLY A 254 -11.01 1.38 -1.30
CA GLY A 254 -10.94 1.03 -2.70
C GLY A 254 -11.48 2.10 -3.63
N SER A 255 -11.37 1.83 -4.91
CA SER A 255 -11.94 2.64 -5.98
C SER A 255 -12.36 1.71 -7.11
N GLY A 256 -13.13 2.22 -8.08
CA GLY A 256 -13.41 1.45 -9.28
C GLY A 256 -13.73 2.29 -10.50
N THR A 257 -13.54 1.69 -11.66
CA THR A 257 -13.91 2.23 -12.96
C THR A 257 -15.11 1.44 -13.50
N TYR A 258 -15.99 2.15 -14.21
CA TYR A 258 -17.10 1.53 -14.93
C TYR A 258 -16.69 1.32 -16.37
N GLU A 259 -16.95 0.13 -16.89
CA GLU A 259 -16.81 -0.13 -18.32
C GLU A 259 -17.96 0.56 -19.06
N ALA A 260 -17.64 1.11 -20.23
CA ALA A 260 -18.59 1.82 -21.10
C ALA A 260 -19.46 0.84 -21.90
#